data_AF-M1P2W4-F1
#
_entry.id   AF-M1P2W4-F1
#
_cell.length_a   1.000
_cell.length_b   1.000
_cell.length_c   1.000
_cell.angle_alpha   90.00
_cell.angle_beta   90.00
_cell.angle_gamma   90.00
#
_symmetry.space_group_name_H-M   'P 1'
#
loop_
_entity.id
_entity.type
_entity.pdbx_description
1 polymer ?
#
loop_
_entity_poly.entity_id
_entity_poly.type
_entity_poly.pdbx_seq_one_letter_code
_entity_poly.pdbx_strand_id
1 'polypeptide(L)'
;MDKKIITVLILIVSVIGILFLPNDKKKILSNMDTLAEYCSSTSEETAIALLKKAALAAKLCKNPCMVQIDSHNIHRDFLKKELTDQIIMMKRTMPETSFSFYNTSIIFPQKTLAEITTTLQLTEITSNDRFSDTYELTIHAEKTDGDWLFSFFSVIEFMRQ
;
A
#
# COMPACT_ATOMS: atom_id res chain seq x y z
N MET A 1 -26.51 -5.81 35.09
CA MET A 1 -26.09 -6.61 33.93
C MET A 1 -25.29 -7.79 34.45
N ASP A 2 -25.81 -9.01 34.32
CA ASP A 2 -25.17 -10.19 34.92
C ASP A 2 -23.78 -10.44 34.34
N LYS A 3 -22.81 -10.76 35.21
CA LYS A 3 -21.43 -11.11 34.81
C LYS A 3 -21.40 -12.17 33.70
N LYS A 4 -22.36 -13.10 33.69
CA LYS A 4 -22.50 -14.14 32.66
C LYS A 4 -22.82 -13.58 31.27
N ILE A 5 -23.63 -12.52 31.19
CA ILE A 5 -24.02 -11.89 29.91
C ILE A 5 -22.82 -11.14 29.32
N ILE A 6 -22.02 -10.47 30.16
CA ILE A 6 -20.81 -9.76 29.74
C ILE A 6 -19.77 -10.74 29.17
N THR A 7 -19.53 -11.87 29.86
CA THR A 7 -18.58 -12.90 29.38
C THR A 7 -19.00 -13.50 28.04
N VAL A 8 -20.29 -13.80 27.86
CA VAL A 8 -20.81 -14.35 26.59
C VAL A 8 -20.66 -13.32 25.45
N LEU A 9 -20.92 -12.04 25.72
CA LEU A 9 -20.78 -10.97 24.73
C LEU A 9 -19.32 -10.82 24.26
N ILE A 10 -18.36 -10.84 25.19
CA ILE A 10 -16.92 -10.77 24.88
C ILE A 10 -16.48 -11.97 24.03
N LEU A 11 -17.00 -13.17 24.35
CA LEU A 11 -16.66 -14.39 23.64
C LEU A 11 -17.20 -14.38 22.20
N ILE A 12 -18.43 -13.90 22.01
CA ILE A 12 -19.04 -13.74 20.68
C ILE A 12 -18.28 -12.70 19.84
N VAL A 13 -17.92 -11.55 20.41
CA VAL A 13 -17.14 -10.51 19.71
C VAL A 13 -15.72 -10.99 19.36
N SER A 14 -15.16 -11.90 20.15
CA SER A 14 -13.84 -12.49 19.89
C SER A 14 -13.89 -13.52 18.75
N VAL A 15 -14.89 -14.41 18.76
CA VAL A 15 -15.08 -15.42 17.71
C VAL A 15 -15.42 -14.79 16.36
N ILE A 16 -16.32 -13.80 16.35
CA ILE A 16 -16.66 -13.06 15.12
C ILE A 16 -15.43 -12.33 14.60
N GLY A 17 -14.64 -11.71 15.48
CA GLY A 17 -13.41 -11.00 15.09
C GLY A 17 -12.39 -11.89 14.37
N ILE A 18 -12.23 -13.15 14.78
CA ILE A 18 -11.27 -14.08 14.17
C ILE A 18 -11.73 -14.52 12.76
N LEU A 19 -13.04 -14.62 12.53
CA LEU A 19 -13.61 -15.02 11.24
C LEU A 19 -13.43 -13.97 10.13
N PHE A 20 -13.25 -12.69 10.46
CA PHE A 20 -13.06 -11.63 9.45
C PHE A 20 -11.60 -11.45 9.00
N LEU A 21 -10.62 -11.94 9.77
CA LEU A 21 -9.19 -11.81 9.46
C LEU A 21 -8.79 -12.39 8.09
N PRO A 22 -9.28 -13.56 7.64
CA PRO A 22 -8.98 -14.08 6.31
C PRO A 22 -9.49 -13.17 5.18
N ASN A 23 -10.59 -12.46 5.40
CA ASN A 23 -11.15 -11.54 4.42
C ASN A 23 -10.38 -10.21 4.40
N ASP A 24 -9.98 -9.72 5.58
CA ASP A 24 -9.18 -8.51 5.70
C ASP A 24 -7.82 -8.66 5.02
N LYS A 25 -7.13 -9.80 5.21
CA LYS A 25 -5.88 -10.10 4.49
C LYS A 25 -6.06 -10.05 2.97
N LYS A 26 -7.13 -10.65 2.44
CA LYS A 26 -7.43 -10.63 1.00
C LYS A 26 -7.69 -9.22 0.48
N LYS A 27 -8.43 -8.39 1.23
CA LYS A 27 -8.67 -6.99 0.87
C LYS A 27 -7.37 -6.19 0.79
N ILE A 28 -6.48 -6.35 1.78
CA ILE A 28 -5.18 -5.66 1.80
C ILE A 28 -4.33 -6.07 0.58
N LEU A 29 -4.22 -7.38 0.30
CA LEU A 29 -3.49 -7.87 -0.87
C LEU A 29 -4.08 -7.32 -2.18
N SER A 30 -5.40 -7.34 -2.31
CA SER A 30 -6.08 -6.77 -3.47
C SER A 30 -5.81 -5.26 -3.63
N ASN A 31 -5.75 -4.51 -2.52
CA ASN A 31 -5.39 -3.09 -2.55
C ASN A 31 -3.93 -2.89 -2.95
N MET A 32 -3.01 -3.78 -2.55
CA MET A 32 -1.62 -3.73 -2.97
C MET A 32 -1.47 -3.98 -4.48
N ASP A 33 -2.16 -5.00 -5.01
CA ASP A 33 -2.17 -5.29 -6.45
C ASP A 33 -2.73 -4.10 -7.25
N THR A 34 -3.82 -3.52 -6.75
CA THR A 34 -4.45 -2.33 -7.35
C THR A 34 -3.51 -1.10 -7.29
N LEU A 35 -2.80 -0.92 -6.19
CA LEU A 35 -1.82 0.16 -6.04
C LEU A 35 -0.67 0.00 -7.05
N ALA A 36 -0.14 -1.22 -7.20
CA ALA A 36 0.87 -1.56 -8.18
C ALA A 36 0.39 -1.28 -9.62
N GLU A 37 -0.85 -1.66 -9.96
CA GLU A 37 -1.44 -1.39 -11.27
C GLU A 37 -1.55 0.11 -11.58
N TYR A 38 -2.02 0.91 -10.62
CA TYR A 38 -2.16 2.35 -10.80
C TYR A 38 -0.82 3.08 -10.87
N CYS A 39 0.18 2.62 -10.12
CA CYS A 39 1.54 3.15 -10.17
C CYS A 39 2.27 2.76 -11.47
N SER A 40 1.98 1.59 -12.04
CA SER A 40 2.56 1.12 -13.30
C SER A 40 2.14 1.98 -14.50
N SER A 41 3.10 2.29 -15.36
CA SER A 41 3.00 3.26 -16.46
C SER A 41 3.31 2.60 -17.81
N THR A 42 2.66 3.07 -18.87
CA THR A 42 3.00 2.74 -20.26
C THR A 42 3.31 4.02 -21.03
N SER A 43 4.11 3.92 -22.10
CA SER A 43 4.52 5.07 -22.92
C SER A 43 3.35 5.80 -23.61
N GLU A 44 2.20 5.14 -23.76
CA GLU A 44 1.01 5.67 -24.43
C GLU A 44 -0.06 6.24 -23.48
N GLU A 45 0.23 6.40 -22.18
CA GLU A 45 -0.76 6.97 -21.24
C GLU A 45 -1.05 8.45 -21.52
N THR A 46 -2.32 8.76 -21.79
CA THR A 46 -2.77 10.16 -21.88
C THR A 46 -2.66 10.89 -20.54
N ALA A 47 -2.51 12.22 -20.56
CA ALA A 47 -2.42 13.02 -19.33
C ALA A 47 -3.63 12.83 -18.38
N ILE A 48 -4.83 12.64 -18.94
CA ILE A 48 -6.05 12.38 -18.16
C ILE A 48 -6.01 10.99 -17.52
N ALA A 49 -5.54 9.97 -18.26
CA ALA A 49 -5.41 8.61 -17.72
C ALA A 49 -4.40 8.57 -16.57
N LEU A 50 -3.26 9.25 -16.74
CA LEU A 50 -2.22 9.38 -15.73
C LEU A 50 -2.75 10.06 -14.45
N LEU A 51 -3.44 11.20 -14.58
CA LEU A 51 -4.08 11.88 -13.44
C LEU A 51 -5.10 10.98 -12.74
N LYS A 52 -5.94 10.27 -13.50
CA LYS A 52 -6.96 9.36 -12.95
C LYS A 52 -6.33 8.24 -12.14
N LYS A 53 -5.33 7.54 -12.69
CA LYS A 53 -4.62 6.47 -11.98
C LYS A 53 -3.92 6.97 -10.72
N ALA A 54 -3.23 8.11 -10.81
CA ALA A 54 -2.56 8.71 -9.65
C ALA A 54 -3.57 9.05 -8.53
N ALA A 55 -4.72 9.63 -8.88
CA ALA A 55 -5.77 9.93 -7.91
C ALA A 55 -6.39 8.65 -7.30
N LEU A 56 -6.55 7.59 -8.09
CA LEU A 56 -7.05 6.30 -7.60
C LEU A 56 -6.04 5.61 -6.67
N ALA A 57 -4.75 5.65 -6.98
CA ALA A 57 -3.69 5.19 -6.09
C ALA A 57 -3.71 5.97 -4.76
N ALA A 58 -3.75 7.30 -4.80
CA ALA A 58 -3.82 8.13 -3.60
C ALA A 58 -5.09 7.90 -2.76
N LYS A 59 -6.19 7.41 -3.37
CA LYS A 59 -7.41 7.04 -2.63
C LYS A 59 -7.23 5.80 -1.76
N LEU A 60 -6.31 4.90 -2.11
CA LEU A 60 -5.96 3.73 -1.29
C LEU A 60 -5.18 4.11 -0.03
N CYS A 61 -4.69 5.35 0.05
CA CYS A 61 -3.99 5.87 1.21
C CYS A 61 -4.92 6.66 2.15
N LYS A 62 -4.58 6.64 3.44
CA LYS A 62 -5.15 7.53 4.45
C LYS A 62 -4.79 8.98 4.14
N ASN A 63 -5.53 9.92 4.71
CA ASN A 63 -5.23 11.34 4.61
C ASN A 63 -5.11 11.94 6.02
N PRO A 64 -3.92 12.32 6.49
CA PRO A 64 -2.61 12.16 5.84
C PRO A 64 -2.10 10.70 5.81
N CYS A 65 -1.10 10.45 4.98
CA CYS A 65 -0.31 9.21 4.93
C CYS A 65 1.16 9.53 5.19
N MET A 66 1.78 8.86 6.16
CA MET A 66 3.17 9.07 6.52
C MET A 66 4.09 8.31 5.56
N VAL A 67 5.13 8.96 5.06
CA VAL A 67 6.15 8.34 4.20
C VAL A 67 7.52 8.57 4.81
N GLN A 68 8.28 7.48 4.93
CA GLN A 68 9.65 7.47 5.42
C GLN A 68 10.59 6.86 4.39
N ILE A 69 11.59 7.62 3.94
CA ILE A 69 12.64 7.15 3.04
C ILE A 69 13.95 7.72 3.58
N ASP A 70 14.63 6.93 4.42
CA ASP A 70 15.81 7.38 5.17
C ASP A 70 16.94 7.82 4.24
N SER A 71 17.13 7.13 3.10
CA SER A 71 18.15 7.46 2.10
C SER A 71 18.01 8.85 1.49
N HIS A 72 16.80 9.43 1.54
CA HIS A 72 16.49 10.75 0.99
C HIS A 72 16.10 11.78 2.06
N ASN A 73 16.26 11.44 3.36
CA ASN A 73 15.80 12.26 4.49
C ASN A 73 14.31 12.66 4.38
N ILE A 74 13.47 11.79 3.80
CA ILE A 74 12.03 12.00 3.73
C ILE A 74 11.43 11.35 4.97
N HIS A 75 10.82 12.16 5.83
CA HIS A 75 10.04 11.68 6.97
C HIS A 75 8.93 12.68 7.24
N ARG A 76 7.79 12.50 6.58
CA ARG A 76 6.65 13.42 6.72
C ARG A 76 5.34 12.80 6.27
N ASP A 77 4.28 13.46 6.71
CA ASP A 77 2.93 13.26 6.20
C ASP A 77 2.76 13.86 4.80
N PHE A 78 2.06 13.10 3.95
CA PHE A 78 1.60 13.49 2.63
C PHE A 78 0.07 13.52 2.61
N LEU A 79 -0.49 14.64 2.15
CA LEU A 79 -1.90 14.74 1.81
C LEU A 79 -2.19 13.99 0.51
N LYS A 80 -3.45 13.59 0.29
CA LYS A 80 -3.87 12.91 -0.96
C LYS A 80 -3.47 13.66 -2.23
N LYS A 81 -3.55 15.00 -2.23
CA LYS A 81 -3.10 15.81 -3.35
C LYS A 81 -1.59 15.68 -3.57
N GLU A 82 -0.80 15.74 -2.50
CA GLU A 82 0.66 15.61 -2.59
C GLU A 82 1.05 14.21 -3.06
N LEU A 83 0.41 13.15 -2.56
CA LEU A 83 0.59 11.79 -3.08
C LEU A 83 0.27 11.69 -4.57
N THR A 84 -0.85 12.28 -4.99
CA THR A 84 -1.24 12.32 -6.41
C THR A 84 -0.15 13.00 -7.24
N ASP A 85 0.32 14.17 -6.81
CA ASP A 85 1.35 14.94 -7.51
C ASP A 85 2.69 14.16 -7.60
N GLN A 86 3.09 13.47 -6.51
CA GLN A 86 4.29 12.62 -6.49
C GLN A 86 4.18 11.43 -7.43
N ILE A 87 3.03 10.75 -7.46
CA ILE A 87 2.80 9.63 -8.37
C ILE A 87 2.83 10.11 -9.82
N ILE A 88 2.20 11.26 -10.13
CA ILE A 88 2.28 11.86 -11.48
C ILE A 88 3.74 12.12 -11.87
N MET A 89 4.52 12.71 -10.97
CA MET A 89 5.93 13.01 -11.22
C MET A 89 6.72 11.72 -11.49
N MET A 90 6.58 10.71 -10.64
CA MET A 90 7.23 9.40 -10.81
C MET A 90 6.89 8.76 -12.16
N LYS A 91 5.61 8.72 -12.54
CA LYS A 91 5.18 8.14 -13.82
C LYS A 91 5.73 8.87 -15.04
N ARG A 92 6.02 10.17 -14.93
CA ARG A 92 6.64 10.96 -16.02
C ARG A 92 8.14 10.74 -16.13
N THR A 93 8.82 10.52 -14.99
CA THR A 93 10.27 10.29 -14.97
C THR A 93 10.63 8.84 -15.31
N MET A 94 9.70 7.91 -15.12
CA MET A 94 9.86 6.48 -15.34
C MET A 94 8.73 5.96 -16.26
N PRO A 95 8.77 6.28 -17.57
CA PRO A 95 7.85 5.70 -18.53
C PRO A 95 8.08 4.19 -18.67
N GLU A 96 7.08 3.43 -19.14
CA GLU A 96 7.20 1.97 -19.36
C GLU A 96 7.68 1.15 -18.15
N THR A 97 7.20 1.54 -16.96
CA THR A 97 7.59 0.93 -15.70
C THR A 97 6.45 0.13 -15.09
N SER A 98 6.74 -1.09 -14.65
CA SER A 98 5.84 -1.96 -13.91
C SER A 98 6.27 -2.05 -12.44
N PHE A 99 5.28 -2.01 -11.56
CA PHE A 99 5.44 -2.23 -10.13
C PHE A 99 4.77 -3.54 -9.77
N SER A 100 5.38 -4.32 -8.88
CA SER A 100 4.79 -5.54 -8.34
C SER A 100 5.29 -5.82 -6.94
N PHE A 101 4.42 -6.39 -6.10
CA PHE A 101 4.73 -6.75 -4.72
C PHE A 101 4.90 -8.26 -4.59
N TYR A 102 5.95 -8.69 -3.90
CA TYR A 102 6.27 -10.09 -3.67
C TYR A 102 6.61 -10.34 -2.20
N ASN A 103 6.65 -11.63 -1.82
CA ASN A 103 7.03 -12.08 -0.47
C ASN A 103 6.26 -11.38 0.66
N THR A 104 5.00 -11.02 0.39
CA THR A 104 4.20 -10.20 1.30
C THR A 104 3.79 -10.99 2.54
N SER A 105 4.26 -10.54 3.69
CA SER A 105 3.80 -10.96 5.02
C SER A 105 2.87 -9.91 5.59
N ILE A 106 1.77 -10.33 6.22
CA ILE A 106 0.80 -9.43 6.85
C ILE A 106 0.51 -9.96 8.24
N ILE A 107 0.73 -9.12 9.24
CA ILE A 107 0.37 -9.37 10.63
C ILE A 107 -0.65 -8.33 11.09
N PHE A 108 -1.54 -8.75 12.00
CA PHE A 108 -2.58 -7.90 12.56
C PHE A 108 -2.29 -7.69 14.05
N PRO A 109 -1.44 -6.70 14.42
CA PRO A 109 -1.17 -6.41 15.83
C PRO A 109 -2.46 -5.99 16.58
N GLN A 110 -3.42 -5.40 15.86
CA GLN A 110 -4.71 -4.97 16.38
C GLN A 110 -5.81 -5.18 15.33
N LYS A 111 -7.09 -5.14 15.72
CA LYS A 111 -8.22 -5.37 14.81
C LYS A 111 -8.33 -4.35 13.66
N THR A 112 -7.77 -3.16 13.86
CA THR A 112 -7.88 -2.03 12.93
C THR A 112 -6.53 -1.62 12.34
N LEU A 113 -5.47 -2.39 12.60
CA LEU A 113 -4.12 -2.11 12.13
C LEU A 113 -3.51 -3.39 11.57
N ALA A 114 -2.96 -3.30 10.37
CA ALA A 114 -2.18 -4.34 9.73
C ALA A 114 -0.77 -3.80 9.45
N GLU A 115 0.23 -4.59 9.79
CA GLU A 115 1.62 -4.34 9.44
C GLU A 115 1.98 -5.31 8.31
N ILE A 116 2.57 -4.77 7.26
CA ILE A 116 2.84 -5.45 6.01
C ILE A 116 4.33 -5.31 5.74
N THR A 117 5.01 -6.43 5.55
CA THR A 117 6.38 -6.46 5.03
C THR A 117 6.33 -7.06 3.64
N THR A 118 6.91 -6.38 2.66
CA THR A 118 6.84 -6.80 1.25
C THR A 118 8.08 -6.38 0.50
N THR A 119 8.35 -7.08 -0.60
CA THR A 119 9.37 -6.73 -1.57
C THR A 119 8.68 -6.05 -2.75
N LEU A 120 8.96 -4.77 -2.99
CA LEU A 120 8.54 -4.06 -4.19
C LEU A 120 9.58 -4.27 -5.29
N GLN A 121 9.16 -4.82 -6.41
CA GLN A 121 9.96 -4.86 -7.63
C GLN A 121 9.51 -3.73 -8.56
N LEU A 122 10.49 -2.96 -9.01
CA LEU A 122 10.37 -2.03 -10.12
C LEU A 122 10.98 -2.72 -11.34
N THR A 123 10.25 -2.78 -12.45
CA THR A 123 10.79 -3.23 -13.74
C THR A 123 10.56 -2.14 -14.77
N GLU A 124 11.62 -1.61 -15.34
CA GLU A 124 11.56 -0.71 -16.49
C GLU A 124 11.97 -1.50 -17.74
N ILE A 125 11.12 -1.44 -18.77
CA ILE A 125 11.44 -2.03 -20.07
C ILE A 125 11.86 -0.89 -20.98
N THR A 126 13.10 -0.91 -21.43
CA THR A 126 13.57 -0.03 -22.50
C THR A 126 13.85 -0.85 -23.74
N SER A 127 13.89 -0.21 -24.91
CA SER A 127 14.11 -0.87 -26.20
C SER A 127 15.40 -1.70 -26.29
N ASN A 128 16.36 -1.47 -25.39
CA ASN A 128 17.68 -2.10 -25.40
C ASN A 128 18.09 -2.76 -24.07
N ASP A 129 17.32 -2.58 -22.98
CA ASP A 129 17.69 -3.12 -21.67
C ASP A 129 16.47 -3.28 -20.74
N ARG A 130 16.56 -4.25 -19.81
CA ARG A 130 15.56 -4.45 -18.75
C ARG A 130 16.21 -4.11 -17.42
N PHE A 131 15.81 -2.98 -16.86
CA PHE A 131 16.26 -2.56 -15.55
C PHE A 131 15.29 -3.08 -14.48
N SER A 132 15.82 -3.67 -13.40
CA SER A 132 15.00 -4.06 -12.25
C SER A 132 15.64 -3.66 -10.94
N ASP A 133 14.92 -2.84 -10.18
CA ASP A 133 15.27 -2.48 -8.81
C ASP A 133 14.32 -3.18 -7.84
N THR A 134 14.85 -3.56 -6.68
CA THR A 134 14.07 -4.20 -5.63
C THR A 134 14.20 -3.43 -4.32
N TYR A 135 13.07 -3.19 -3.66
CA TYR A 135 12.99 -2.46 -2.41
C TYR A 135 12.27 -3.31 -1.36
N GLU A 136 12.82 -3.40 -0.15
CA GLU A 136 12.07 -3.92 0.99
C GLU A 136 11.28 -2.80 1.64
N LEU A 137 9.99 -3.05 1.85
CA LEU A 137 9.07 -2.07 2.40
C LEU A 137 8.40 -2.59 3.67
N THR A 138 8.24 -1.68 4.63
CA THR A 138 7.22 -1.79 5.68
C THR A 138 6.06 -0.86 5.34
N ILE A 139 4.86 -1.40 5.33
CA ILE A 139 3.62 -0.65 5.07
C ILE A 139 2.68 -0.89 6.24
N HIS A 140 2.02 0.16 6.72
CA HIS A 140 0.88 0.00 7.64
C HIS A 140 -0.41 0.28 6.89
N ALA A 141 -1.43 -0.55 7.15
CA ALA A 141 -2.79 -0.30 6.73
C ALA A 141 -3.70 -0.18 7.95
N GLU A 142 -4.58 0.82 7.93
CA GLU A 142 -5.57 1.05 8.98
C GLU A 142 -6.98 0.84 8.45
N LYS A 143 -7.81 0.21 9.28
CA LYS A 143 -9.22 -0.02 8.97
C LYS A 143 -10.05 1.22 9.32
N THR A 144 -10.62 1.88 8.31
CA THR A 144 -11.49 3.05 8.45
C THR A 144 -12.81 2.76 7.74
N ASP A 145 -13.94 2.89 8.42
CA ASP A 145 -15.30 2.67 7.88
C ASP A 145 -15.49 1.32 7.14
N GLY A 146 -14.74 0.29 7.52
CA GLY A 146 -14.81 -1.05 6.94
C GLY A 146 -13.83 -1.31 5.78
N ASP A 147 -13.10 -0.28 5.36
CA ASP A 147 -12.06 -0.34 4.32
C ASP A 147 -10.67 -0.26 4.92
N TRP A 148 -9.69 -0.88 4.25
CA TRP A 148 -8.28 -0.83 4.65
C TRP A 148 -7.55 0.19 3.80
N LEU A 149 -6.98 1.22 4.45
CA LEU A 149 -6.25 2.30 3.80
C LEU A 149 -4.80 2.31 4.27
N PHE A 150 -3.86 2.49 3.34
CA PHE A 150 -2.44 2.58 3.68
C PHE A 150 -2.14 3.88 4.43
N SER A 151 -1.65 3.79 5.66
CA SER A 151 -1.36 4.94 6.51
C SER A 151 0.12 5.25 6.65
N PHE A 152 1.00 4.29 6.35
CA PHE A 152 2.44 4.43 6.45
C PHE A 152 3.17 3.63 5.38
N PHE A 153 4.23 4.21 4.82
CA PHE A 153 5.20 3.53 3.96
C PHE A 153 6.62 3.83 4.44
N SER A 154 7.45 2.81 4.56
CA SER A 154 8.90 2.95 4.81
C SER A 154 9.71 2.05 3.91
N VAL A 155 10.80 2.58 3.36
CA VAL A 155 11.82 1.82 2.62
C VAL A 155 12.89 1.36 3.61
N ILE A 156 13.02 0.05 3.80
CA ILE A 156 13.96 -0.56 4.76
C ILE A 156 15.32 -0.79 4.08
N GLU A 157 15.32 -1.41 2.90
CA GLU A 157 16.53 -1.79 2.19
C GLU A 157 16.34 -1.67 0.67
N PHE A 158 17.43 -1.32 -0.03
CA PHE A 158 17.50 -1.25 -1.48
C PHE A 158 18.47 -2.30 -2.01
N MET A 159 17.99 -3.15 -2.91
CA MET A 159 18.79 -4.16 -3.61
C MET A 159 18.73 -3.91 -5.12
N ARG A 160 19.86 -3.56 -5.72
CA ARG A 160 20.02 -3.51 -7.18
C ARG A 160 20.40 -4.89 -7.71
N GLN A 161 19.68 -5.38 -8.73
CA GLN A 161 20.03 -6.62 -9.44
C GLN A 161 20.74 -6.33 -10.76
#